data_AF-A0A327NCN0-F1
#
_entry.id   AF-A0A327NCN0-F1
#
_cell.length_a   1.000
_cell.length_b   1.000
_cell.length_c   1.000
_cell.angle_alpha   90.00
_cell.angle_beta   90.00
_cell.angle_gamma   90.00
#
_symmetry.space_group_name_H-M   'P 1'
#
loop_
_entity.id
_entity.type
_entity.pdbx_description
1 polymer ?
#
loop_
_entity_poly.entity_id
_entity_poly.type
_entity_poly.pdbx_seq_one_letter_code
_entity_poly.pdbx_strand_id
1 'polypeptide(L)' 'MNEPNNPATLNRAQEQIAKIAGAESYTTIDLLNLWARGYVEALYAEGLIDWAEYDRLNDAVDQQHNQRKAELKAVANE' A
#
# COMPACT_ATOMS: atom_id res chain seq x y z
N MET A 1 -7.47 23.04 -10.82
CA MET A 1 -7.35 21.85 -9.98
C MET A 1 -7.47 20.66 -10.92
N ASN A 2 -6.52 19.72 -10.91
CA ASN A 2 -6.71 18.45 -11.61
C ASN A 2 -7.86 17.70 -10.90
N GLU A 3 -8.69 16.98 -11.65
CA GLU A 3 -9.70 16.11 -11.04
C GLU A 3 -9.00 15.03 -10.19
N PRO A 4 -9.49 14.76 -8.97
CA PRO A 4 -8.95 13.69 -8.14
C PRO A 4 -9.09 12.33 -8.84
N ASN A 5 -8.32 11.34 -8.37
CA ASN A 5 -8.37 9.95 -8.83
C ASN A 5 -7.89 9.73 -10.27
N ASN A 6 -6.96 10.57 -10.76
CA ASN A 6 -6.36 10.33 -12.07
C ASN A 6 -5.73 8.91 -12.13
N PRO A 7 -5.98 8.12 -13.20
CA PRO A 7 -5.46 6.75 -13.32
C PRO A 7 -3.94 6.61 -13.09
N ALA A 8 -3.14 7.60 -13.51
CA ALA A 8 -1.69 7.58 -13.30
C ALA A 8 -1.32 7.68 -11.81
N THR A 9 -2.08 8.47 -11.04
CA THR A 9 -1.92 8.58 -9.58
C THR A 9 -2.26 7.25 -8.91
N LEU A 10 -3.40 6.66 -9.28
CA LEU A 10 -3.86 5.39 -8.70
C LEU A 10 -2.90 4.24 -9.03
N ASN A 11 -2.40 4.17 -10.26
CA ASN A 11 -1.42 3.16 -10.67
C ASN A 11 -0.12 3.28 -9.86
N ARG A 12 0.39 4.49 -9.64
CA ARG A 12 1.59 4.70 -8.82
C ARG A 12 1.38 4.33 -7.36
N ALA A 13 0.20 4.61 -6.79
CA ALA A 13 -0.14 4.16 -5.45
C ALA A 13 -0.16 2.62 -5.38
N GLN A 14 -0.78 1.97 -6.36
CA GLN A 14 -0.82 0.51 -6.45
C GLN A 14 0.57 -0.11 -6.60
N GLU A 15 1.48 0.52 -7.35
CA GLU A 15 2.88 0.09 -7.45
C GLU A 15 3.60 0.16 -6.10
N GLN A 16 3.35 1.19 -5.27
CA GLN A 16 3.94 1.24 -3.92
C GLN A 16 3.39 0.11 -3.04
N ILE A 17 2.09 -0.15 -3.10
CA ILE A 17 1.42 -1.22 -2.35
C ILE A 17 1.97 -2.59 -2.76
N ALA A 18 2.14 -2.82 -4.07
CA ALA A 18 2.62 -4.09 -4.61
C ALA A 18 4.04 -4.46 -4.15
N LYS A 19 4.88 -3.49 -3.75
CA LYS A 19 6.22 -3.77 -3.23
C LYS A 19 6.18 -4.63 -1.96
N ILE A 20 5.12 -4.53 -1.16
CA ILE A 20 4.96 -5.31 0.07
C ILE A 20 5.01 -6.82 -0.23
N ALA A 21 4.43 -7.27 -1.35
CA ALA A 21 4.43 -8.68 -1.74
C ALA A 21 5.84 -9.24 -2.01
N GLY A 22 6.81 -8.38 -2.38
CA GLY A 22 8.20 -8.77 -2.61
C GLY A 22 9.06 -8.79 -1.34
N ALA A 23 8.50 -8.51 -0.17
CA ALA A 23 9.28 -8.42 1.07
C ALA A 23 9.74 -9.80 1.57
N GLU A 24 11.03 -9.90 1.90
CA GLU A 24 11.66 -11.16 2.36
C GLU A 24 11.67 -11.32 3.88
N SER A 25 11.32 -10.27 4.64
CA SER A 25 11.33 -10.30 6.11
C SER A 25 10.18 -9.50 6.70
N TYR A 26 9.80 -9.82 7.94
CA TYR A 26 8.81 -9.04 8.70
C TYR A 26 9.18 -7.56 8.82
N THR A 27 10.46 -7.27 9.08
CA THR A 27 10.95 -5.89 9.15
C THR A 27 10.78 -5.15 7.82
N THR A 28 11.07 -5.81 6.70
CA THR A 28 10.89 -5.24 5.36
C THR A 28 9.40 -5.01 5.06
N ILE A 29 8.53 -5.92 5.47
CA ILE A 29 7.06 -5.76 5.33
C ILE A 29 6.58 -4.53 6.09
N ASP A 30 6.96 -4.39 7.36
CA ASP A 30 6.50 -3.29 8.21
C ASP A 30 7.01 -1.93 7.69
N LEU A 31 8.25 -1.89 7.18
CA LEU A 31 8.80 -0.70 6.52
C LEU A 31 7.99 -0.36 5.26
N LEU A 32 7.79 -1.30 4.34
CA LEU A 32 7.06 -1.03 3.09
C LEU A 32 5.60 -0.63 3.34
N ASN A 33 4.96 -1.20 4.36
CA ASN A 33 3.63 -0.79 4.83
C ASN A 33 3.62 0.68 5.27
N LEU A 34 4.59 1.11 6.10
CA LEU A 34 4.71 2.51 6.52
C LEU A 34 4.87 3.45 5.33
N TRP A 35 5.74 3.10 4.38
CA TRP A 35 5.99 3.92 3.20
C TRP A 35 4.76 3.99 2.28
N ALA A 36 4.05 2.88 2.08
CA ALA A 36 2.84 2.85 1.26
C ALA A 36 1.72 3.70 1.89
N ARG A 37 1.50 3.61 3.21
CA ARG A 37 0.53 4.46 3.93
C ARG A 37 0.90 5.94 3.83
N GLY A 38 2.17 6.30 4.06
CA GLY A 38 2.63 7.68 3.93
C GLY A 38 2.46 8.24 2.52
N TYR A 39 2.64 7.41 1.50
CA TYR A 39 2.37 7.79 0.12
C TYR A 39 0.88 8.06 -0.15
N VAL A 40 0.00 7.16 0.29
CA VAL A 40 -1.46 7.32 0.15
C VAL A 40 -1.96 8.57 0.90
N GLU A 41 -1.45 8.82 2.11
CA GLU A 41 -1.73 10.03 2.89
C GLU A 41 -1.33 11.31 2.14
N ALA A 42 -0.14 11.33 1.53
CA ALA A 42 0.32 12.48 0.76
C ALA A 42 -0.58 12.76 -0.45
N LEU A 43 -1.03 11.71 -1.15
CA LEU A 43 -1.96 11.86 -2.28
C LEU A 43 -3.29 12.49 -1.83
N TYR A 44 -3.82 12.07 -0.69
CA TYR A 44 -5.06 12.62 -0.16
C TYR A 44 -4.88 14.07 0.31
N ALA A 45 -3.80 14.35 1.04
CA ALA A 45 -3.47 15.70 1.53
C ALA A 45 -3.27 16.72 0.38
N GLU A 46 -2.72 16.27 -0.75
CA GLU A 46 -2.56 17.09 -1.97
C GLU A 46 -3.84 17.17 -2.82
N GLY A 47 -4.92 16.49 -2.43
CA GLY A 47 -6.19 16.44 -3.17
C GLY A 47 -6.09 15.69 -4.50
N LEU A 48 -5.09 14.81 -4.66
CA LEU A 48 -4.90 13.99 -5.85
C LEU A 48 -5.79 12.74 -5.85
N ILE A 49 -6.27 12.33 -4.69
CA ILE A 49 -7.30 11.31 -4.50
C ILE A 49 -8.39 11.84 -3.56
N ASP A 50 -9.60 11.33 -3.70
CA ASP A 50 -10.68 11.61 -2.77
C ASP A 50 -10.64 10.68 -1.53
N TRP A 51 -11.57 10.91 -0.61
CA TRP A 51 -11.70 10.11 0.62
C TRP A 51 -12.00 8.62 0.33
N ALA A 52 -12.81 8.33 -0.69
CA ALA A 52 -13.18 6.94 -1.00
C ALA A 52 -11.98 6.15 -1.54
N GLU A 53 -11.16 6.78 -2.39
CA GLU A 53 -9.91 6.19 -2.88
C GLU A 53 -8.84 6.12 -1.78
N TYR A 54 -8.78 7.10 -0.87
CA TYR A 54 -7.92 7.05 0.31
C TYR A 54 -8.22 5.82 1.18
N ASP A 55 -9.49 5.59 1.52
CA ASP A 55 -9.92 4.44 2.31
C ASP A 55 -9.60 3.13 1.57
N ARG A 56 -9.98 3.03 0.29
CA ARG A 56 -9.73 1.83 -0.55
C ARG A 56 -8.24 1.49 -0.64
N LEU A 57 -7.37 2.48 -0.80
CA LEU A 57 -5.93 2.27 -0.91
C LEU A 57 -5.33 1.86 0.44
N ASN A 58 -5.79 2.41 1.57
CA ASN A 58 -5.34 1.98 2.89
C ASN A 58 -5.77 0.52 3.20
N ASP A 59 -6.99 0.13 2.83
CA ASP A 59 -7.44 -1.26 2.94
C ASP A 59 -6.55 -2.21 2.12
N ALA A 60 -6.17 -1.79 0.90
CA ALA A 60 -5.27 -2.56 0.05
C ALA A 60 -3.86 -2.69 0.64
N VAL A 61 -3.35 -1.65 1.30
CA VAL A 61 -2.09 -1.72 2.05
C VAL A 61 -2.19 -2.78 3.16
N ASP A 62 -3.26 -2.74 3.96
CA ASP A 62 -3.47 -3.69 5.06
C ASP A 62 -3.60 -5.13 4.58
N GLN A 63 -4.34 -5.34 3.48
CA GLN A 63 -4.48 -6.64 2.87
C GLN A 63 -3.11 -7.21 2.45
N GLN A 64 -2.30 -6.43 1.73
CA GLN A 64 -0.98 -6.89 1.28
C GLN A 64 -0.02 -7.15 2.44
N HIS A 65 -0.01 -6.27 3.44
CA HIS A 65 0.78 -6.45 4.66
C HIS A 65 0.42 -7.75 5.38
N ASN A 66 -0.87 -7.99 5.63
CA ASN A 66 -1.34 -9.16 6.35
C ASN A 66 -1.11 -10.45 5.55
N GLN A 67 -1.39 -10.43 4.25
CA GLN A 67 -1.14 -11.56 3.35
C GLN A 67 0.34 -11.95 3.37
N ARG A 68 1.24 -10.99 3.19
CA ARG A 68 2.67 -11.30 3.10
C ARG A 68 3.23 -11.84 4.44
N LYS A 69 2.76 -11.31 5.57
CA LYS A 69 3.13 -11.85 6.90
C LYS A 69 2.66 -13.29 7.07
N ALA A 70 1.46 -13.62 6.60
CA ALA A 70 0.94 -14.98 6.64
C ALA A 70 1.78 -15.93 5.78
N GLU A 71 2.18 -15.51 4.57
CA GLU A 71 3.05 -16.28 3.68
C GLU A 71 4.43 -16.55 4.30
N LEU A 72 5.08 -15.54 4.89
CA LEU A 72 6.37 -15.74 5.57
C LEU A 72 6.24 -16.69 6.78
N LYS A 73 5.13 -16.62 7.51
CA LYS A 73 4.85 -17.54 8.62
C LYS A 73 4.67 -18.97 8.12
N ALA A 74 3.98 -19.17 7.00
CA ALA A 74 3.78 -20.49 6.42
C ALA A 74 5.11 -21.13 6.02
N VAL A 75 5.96 -20.40 5.30
CA VAL A 75 7.28 -20.88 4.86
C VAL A 75 8.20 -21.22 6.04
N ALA A 76 8.13 -20.47 7.14
CA ALA A 76 8.95 -20.76 8.33
C ALA A 76 8.53 -22.03 9.11
N ASN A 77 7.34 -22.58 8.82
CA ASN A 77 6.80 -23.77 9.47
C ASN A 77 6.85 -25.03 8.57
N GLU A 78 7.38 -24.91 7.35
CA GLU A 78 7.69 -26.03 6.44
C GLU A 78 9.12 -26.54 6.66
#